data_AF-A0A6G1SXD2-F1
#
_entry.id   AF-A0A6G1SXD2-F1
#
_cell.length_a   1.000
_cell.length_b   1.000
_cell.length_c   1.000
_cell.angle_alpha   90.00
_cell.angle_beta   90.00
_cell.angle_gamma   90.00
#
_symmetry.space_group_name_H-M   'P 1'
#
loop_
_entity.id
_entity.type
_entity.pdbx_description
1 polymer ?
#
loop_
_entity_poly.entity_id
_entity_poly.type
_entity_poly.pdbx_seq_one_letter_code
_entity_poly.pdbx_strand_id
1 'polypeptide(L)'
;MSASPTSVEAATDRDWDAAERQAWNWFQMHGAQRMQLVNFFLVGGAFLTAGVGAALEARLPWIALAVSLAGAAVSIYFWLLEVRTKALVKLGEEALMKLEERLADRTGFPEIELSKQAQLRRRRFRTYGQVIPCLYASALIGFLIAATWTLLTGL
;
A
#
# COMPACT_ATOMS: atom_id res chain seq x y z
N MET A 1 29.81 22.43 12.07
CA MET A 1 29.04 21.86 13.19
C MET A 1 28.74 20.41 12.85
N SER A 2 29.79 19.58 12.91
CA SER A 2 29.78 18.16 12.56
C SER A 2 29.59 17.36 13.85
N ALA A 3 28.55 16.53 13.91
CA ALA A 3 28.44 15.57 15.00
C ALA A 3 29.66 14.64 14.96
N SER A 4 30.41 14.60 16.07
CA SER A 4 31.56 13.74 16.31
C SER A 4 31.16 12.25 16.24
N PRO A 5 32.02 11.34 15.74
CA PRO A 5 31.74 9.90 15.61
C PRO A 5 31.70 9.12 16.94
N THR A 6 31.69 9.80 18.09
CA THR A 6 31.93 9.20 19.43
C THR A 6 30.66 8.90 20.24
N SER A 7 29.45 9.04 19.70
CA SER A 7 28.20 8.71 20.43
C SER A 7 27.56 7.37 20.03
N VAL A 8 28.16 6.61 19.11
CA VAL A 8 27.73 5.25 18.74
C VAL A 8 28.40 4.19 19.66
N GLU A 9 29.22 4.65 20.60
CA GLU A 9 29.97 3.84 21.56
C GLU A 9 29.01 3.22 22.60
N ALA A 10 28.77 1.91 22.44
CA ALA A 10 28.02 1.00 23.31
C ALA A 10 26.51 1.23 23.49
N ALA A 11 25.74 1.26 22.38
CA ALA A 11 24.30 0.92 22.46
C ALA A 11 24.16 -0.45 23.14
N THR A 12 23.45 -0.48 24.27
CA THR A 12 23.27 -1.69 25.09
C THR A 12 22.40 -2.70 24.34
N ASP A 13 22.45 -3.99 24.70
CA ASP A 13 21.59 -5.00 24.09
C ASP A 13 20.10 -4.62 24.17
N ARG A 14 19.70 -3.92 25.25
CA ARG A 14 18.34 -3.37 25.39
C ARG A 14 17.99 -2.32 24.33
N ASP A 15 18.95 -1.50 23.91
CA ASP A 15 18.74 -0.46 22.89
C ASP A 15 18.58 -1.09 21.50
N TRP A 16 19.32 -2.17 21.22
CA TRP A 16 19.18 -2.95 19.98
C TRP A 16 17.83 -3.66 19.91
N ASP A 17 17.43 -4.32 20.99
CA ASP A 17 16.12 -4.96 21.07
C ASP A 17 14.98 -3.95 20.90
N ALA A 18 15.14 -2.72 21.44
CA ALA A 18 14.17 -1.65 21.27
C ALA A 18 14.09 -1.17 19.82
N ALA A 19 15.23 -1.00 19.15
CA ALA A 19 15.29 -0.60 17.74
C ALA A 19 14.69 -1.67 16.82
N GLU A 20 14.97 -2.95 17.05
CA GLU A 20 14.38 -4.07 16.32
C GLU A 20 12.87 -4.12 16.50
N ARG A 21 12.38 -4.07 17.75
CA ARG A 21 10.95 -4.02 18.03
C ARG A 21 10.26 -2.84 17.35
N GLN A 22 10.88 -1.66 17.39
CA GLN A 22 10.32 -0.48 16.75
C GLN A 22 10.23 -0.64 15.22
N ALA A 23 11.30 -1.09 14.57
CA ALA A 23 11.35 -1.30 13.13
C ALA A 23 10.34 -2.38 12.69
N TRP A 24 10.27 -3.48 13.44
CA TRP A 24 9.32 -4.56 13.21
C TRP A 24 7.87 -4.11 13.37
N ASN A 25 7.54 -3.41 14.46
CA ASN A 25 6.20 -2.88 14.70
C ASN A 25 5.78 -1.90 13.60
N TRP A 26 6.69 -1.03 13.16
CA TRP A 26 6.43 -0.10 12.06
C TRP A 26 6.14 -0.83 10.75
N PHE A 27 6.97 -1.82 10.39
CA PHE A 27 6.80 -2.64 9.20
C PHE A 27 5.46 -3.40 9.23
N GLN A 28 5.17 -4.09 10.34
CA GLN A 28 3.93 -4.84 10.52
C GLN A 28 2.69 -3.94 10.42
N MET A 29 2.69 -2.81 11.12
CA MET A 29 1.56 -1.88 11.14
C MET A 29 1.19 -1.41 9.73
N HIS A 30 2.17 -0.93 8.96
CA HIS A 30 1.93 -0.45 7.60
C HIS A 30 1.65 -1.59 6.61
N GLY A 31 2.22 -2.77 6.84
CA GLY A 31 1.90 -3.98 6.07
C GLY A 31 0.44 -4.40 6.23
N ALA A 32 -0.06 -4.39 7.48
CA ALA A 32 -1.46 -4.67 7.79
C ALA A 32 -2.41 -3.60 7.24
N GLN A 33 -2.05 -2.31 7.36
CA GLN A 33 -2.82 -1.19 6.84
C GLN A 33 -3.09 -1.34 5.34
N ARG A 34 -2.11 -1.83 4.57
CA ARG A 34 -2.25 -2.08 3.13
C ARG A 34 -3.36 -3.09 2.80
N MET A 35 -3.41 -4.21 3.51
CA MET A 35 -4.45 -5.23 3.32
C MET A 35 -5.82 -4.71 3.73
N GLN A 36 -5.88 -3.90 4.80
CA GLN A 36 -7.12 -3.31 5.26
C GLN A 36 -7.70 -2.30 4.25
N LEU A 37 -6.85 -1.48 3.63
CA LEU A 37 -7.25 -0.55 2.57
C LEU A 37 -7.84 -1.28 1.35
N VAL A 38 -7.24 -2.39 0.93
CA VAL A 38 -7.78 -3.20 -0.18
C VAL A 38 -9.17 -3.73 0.16
N ASN A 39 -9.37 -4.25 1.38
CA ASN A 39 -10.67 -4.74 1.82
C ASN A 39 -11.75 -3.65 1.80
N PHE A 40 -11.43 -2.46 2.34
CA PHE A 40 -12.36 -1.33 2.30
C PHE A 40 -12.68 -0.88 0.86
N PHE A 41 -11.69 -0.89 -0.02
CA PHE A 41 -11.92 -0.56 -1.42
C PHE A 41 -12.83 -1.57 -2.11
N LEU A 42 -12.63 -2.87 -1.90
CA LEU A 42 -13.47 -3.90 -2.52
C LEU A 42 -14.93 -3.78 -2.09
N VAL A 43 -15.17 -3.59 -0.78
CA VAL A 43 -16.52 -3.41 -0.24
C VAL A 43 -17.15 -2.11 -0.73
N GLY A 44 -16.46 -0.97 -0.54
CA GLY A 44 -16.96 0.33 -0.97
C GLY A 44 -17.15 0.42 -2.49
N GLY A 45 -16.22 -0.15 -3.25
CA GLY A 45 -16.29 -0.26 -4.71
C GLY A 45 -17.49 -1.07 -5.17
N ALA A 46 -17.76 -2.23 -4.54
CA ALA A 46 -18.96 -3.03 -4.83
C ALA A 46 -20.25 -2.24 -4.59
N PHE A 47 -20.35 -1.51 -3.47
CA PHE A 47 -21.49 -0.64 -3.19
C PHE A 47 -21.66 0.48 -4.23
N LEU A 48 -20.56 1.13 -4.61
CA LEU A 48 -20.59 2.20 -5.61
C LEU A 48 -21.00 1.66 -6.99
N THR A 49 -20.45 0.50 -7.40
CA THR A 49 -20.84 -0.17 -8.65
C THR A 49 -22.32 -0.56 -8.64
N ALA A 50 -22.82 -1.13 -7.53
CA ALA A 50 -24.24 -1.43 -7.38
C ALA A 50 -25.10 -0.16 -7.42
N GLY A 51 -24.65 0.93 -6.81
CA GLY A 51 -25.33 2.23 -6.84
C GLY A 51 -25.45 2.82 -8.25
N VAL A 52 -24.39 2.69 -9.07
CA VAL A 52 -24.45 3.06 -10.50
C VAL A 52 -25.50 2.21 -11.23
N GLY A 53 -25.46 0.88 -11.05
CA GLY A 53 -26.42 -0.04 -11.68
C GLY A 53 -27.87 0.28 -11.32
N ALA A 54 -28.16 0.50 -10.03
CA ALA A 54 -29.48 0.85 -9.54
C ALA A 54 -29.98 2.20 -10.08
N ALA A 55 -29.11 3.21 -10.16
CA ALA A 55 -29.46 4.52 -10.71
C ALA A 55 -29.76 4.47 -12.22
N LEU A 56 -29.02 3.64 -12.96
CA LEU A 56 -29.27 3.40 -14.38
C LEU A 56 -30.61 2.67 -14.59
N GLU A 57 -30.90 1.63 -13.80
CA GLU A 57 -32.16 0.90 -13.86
C GLU A 57 -33.38 1.80 -13.55
N ALA A 58 -33.24 2.68 -12.56
CA ALA A 58 -34.26 3.66 -12.20
C ALA A 58 -34.40 4.83 -13.20
N ARG A 59 -33.59 4.87 -14.28
CA ARG A 59 -33.53 5.96 -15.27
C ARG A 59 -33.25 7.33 -14.64
N LEU A 60 -32.33 7.37 -13.68
CA LEU A 60 -31.90 8.58 -12.98
C LEU A 60 -30.48 8.97 -13.44
N PRO A 61 -30.31 9.55 -14.65
CA PRO A 61 -28.99 9.74 -15.26
C PRO A 61 -28.09 10.67 -14.45
N TRP A 62 -28.64 11.71 -13.83
CA TRP A 62 -27.87 12.62 -12.97
C TRP A 62 -27.30 11.93 -11.72
N ILE A 63 -28.06 11.00 -11.13
CA ILE A 63 -27.60 10.23 -9.97
C ILE A 63 -26.55 9.21 -10.42
N ALA A 64 -26.78 8.50 -11.52
CA ALA A 64 -25.81 7.56 -12.08
C ALA A 64 -24.47 8.25 -12.41
N LEU A 65 -24.52 9.46 -12.97
CA LEU A 65 -23.33 10.29 -13.23
C LEU A 65 -22.63 10.69 -11.93
N ALA A 66 -23.36 11.20 -10.95
CA ALA A 66 -22.80 11.62 -9.66
C ALA A 66 -22.11 10.45 -8.92
N VAL A 67 -22.75 9.28 -8.87
CA VAL A 67 -22.17 8.09 -8.23
C VAL A 67 -20.96 7.57 -9.01
N SER A 68 -20.98 7.62 -10.34
CA SER A 68 -19.84 7.24 -11.17
C SER A 68 -18.63 8.15 -10.95
N LEU A 69 -18.84 9.47 -10.89
CA LEU A 69 -17.78 10.43 -10.59
C LEU A 69 -17.24 10.26 -9.17
N ALA A 70 -18.11 10.00 -8.20
CA ALA A 70 -17.69 9.68 -6.84
C ALA A 70 -16.84 8.39 -6.80
N GLY A 71 -17.23 7.35 -7.53
CA GLY A 71 -16.46 6.10 -7.63
C GLY A 71 -15.09 6.28 -8.29
N ALA A 72 -15.00 7.11 -9.32
CA ALA A 72 -13.73 7.51 -9.93
C ALA A 72 -12.84 8.25 -8.93
N ALA A 73 -13.37 9.23 -8.20
CA ALA A 73 -12.63 9.97 -7.19
C ALA A 73 -12.12 9.05 -6.06
N VAL A 74 -12.97 8.17 -5.54
CA VAL A 74 -12.60 7.16 -4.53
C VAL A 74 -11.47 6.26 -5.04
N SER A 75 -11.55 5.79 -6.29
CA SER A 75 -10.50 4.96 -6.90
C SER A 75 -9.15 5.66 -6.96
N ILE A 76 -9.14 6.97 -7.28
CA ILE A 76 -7.93 7.80 -7.26
C ILE A 76 -7.39 7.92 -5.83
N TYR A 77 -8.23 8.25 -4.84
CA TYR A 77 -7.78 8.38 -3.45
C TYR A 77 -7.17 7.09 -2.90
N PHE A 78 -7.80 5.94 -3.14
CA PHE A 78 -7.26 4.64 -2.71
C PHE A 78 -5.95 4.29 -3.42
N TRP A 79 -5.81 4.64 -4.70
CA TRP A 79 -4.52 4.50 -5.39
C TRP A 79 -3.44 5.37 -4.71
N LEU A 80 -3.70 6.65 -4.44
CA LEU A 80 -2.73 7.51 -3.76
C LEU A 80 -2.34 6.96 -2.37
N LEU A 81 -3.33 6.47 -1.60
CA LEU A 81 -3.09 5.83 -0.30
C LEU A 81 -2.20 4.60 -0.44
N GLU A 82 -2.42 3.75 -1.44
CA GLU A 82 -1.57 2.58 -1.70
C GLU A 82 -0.13 2.97 -2.04
N VAL A 83 0.08 4.00 -2.86
CA VAL A 83 1.45 4.49 -3.17
C VAL A 83 2.14 4.93 -1.89
N ARG A 84 1.44 5.68 -1.04
CA ARG A 84 1.98 6.16 0.24
C ARG A 84 2.28 5.00 1.20
N THR A 85 1.33 4.10 1.42
CA THR A 85 1.49 2.96 2.34
C THR A 85 2.63 2.05 1.89
N LYS A 86 2.76 1.80 0.58
CA LYS A 86 3.87 1.04 0.02
C LYS A 86 5.24 1.68 0.32
N ALA A 87 5.34 3.01 0.28
CA ALA A 87 6.56 3.71 0.65
C ALA A 87 6.87 3.58 2.16
N LEU A 88 5.85 3.65 3.02
CA LEU A 88 6.00 3.51 4.47
C LEU A 88 6.42 2.09 4.90
N VAL A 89 5.87 1.05 4.24
CA VAL A 89 6.31 -0.34 4.43
C VAL A 89 7.78 -0.49 4.04
N LYS A 90 8.18 0.12 2.92
CA LYS A 90 9.55 0.04 2.43
C LYS A 90 10.55 0.70 3.38
N LEU A 91 10.18 1.80 4.03
CA LEU A 91 11.01 2.43 5.08
C LEU A 91 11.24 1.47 6.27
N GLY A 92 10.21 0.73 6.68
CA GLY A 92 10.35 -0.30 7.72
C GLY A 92 11.23 -1.48 7.27
N GLU A 93 11.05 -1.93 6.01
CA GLU A 93 11.87 -2.97 5.37
C GLU A 93 13.36 -2.57 5.36
N GLU A 94 13.68 -1.35 4.96
CA GLU A 94 15.05 -0.83 4.90
C GLU A 94 15.68 -0.67 6.30
N ALA A 95 14.89 -0.34 7.32
CA ALA A 95 15.36 -0.28 8.70
C ALA A 95 15.68 -1.69 9.24
N LEU A 96 14.79 -2.66 8.99
CA LEU A 96 14.99 -4.07 9.38
C LEU A 96 16.24 -4.66 8.71
N MET A 97 16.45 -4.41 7.43
CA MET A 97 17.66 -4.90 6.73
C MET A 97 18.97 -4.49 7.42
N LYS A 98 19.06 -3.23 7.86
CA LYS A 98 20.27 -2.73 8.55
C LYS A 98 20.47 -3.37 9.93
N LEU A 99 19.38 -3.75 10.59
CA LEU A 99 19.41 -4.44 11.88
C LEU A 99 19.78 -5.91 11.70
N GLU A 100 19.20 -6.58 10.70
CA GLU A 100 19.53 -7.96 10.33
C GLU A 100 21.00 -8.11 9.91
N GLU A 101 21.54 -7.20 9.10
CA GLU A 101 22.95 -7.21 8.67
C GLU A 101 23.90 -7.16 9.87
N ARG A 102 23.62 -6.27 10.83
CA ARG A 102 24.39 -6.18 12.08
C ARG A 102 24.24 -7.41 12.96
N LEU A 103 23.07 -8.04 12.97
CA LEU A 103 22.82 -9.26 13.72
C LEU A 103 23.56 -10.45 13.09
N ALA A 104 23.60 -10.53 11.76
CA ALA A 104 24.39 -11.51 11.02
C ALA A 104 25.89 -11.36 11.30
N ASP A 105 26.41 -10.12 11.30
CA ASP A 105 27.81 -9.83 11.62
C ASP A 105 28.20 -10.28 13.05
N ARG A 106 27.29 -10.09 14.02
CA ARG A 106 27.54 -10.48 15.42
C ARG A 106 27.43 -11.97 15.67
N THR A 107 26.51 -12.63 14.99
CA THR A 107 26.16 -14.04 15.25
C THR A 107 26.90 -15.01 14.33
N GLY A 108 27.45 -14.52 13.21
CA GLY A 108 28.08 -15.33 12.17
C GLY A 108 27.09 -16.13 11.31
N PHE A 109 25.78 -15.86 11.42
CA PHE A 109 24.72 -16.54 10.68
C PHE A 109 24.09 -15.60 9.63
N PRO A 110 24.60 -15.58 8.38
CA PRO A 110 24.07 -14.73 7.32
C PRO A 110 22.64 -15.09 6.89
N GLU A 111 22.15 -16.27 7.27
CA GLU A 111 20.79 -16.72 6.97
C GLU A 111 19.71 -15.84 7.64
N ILE A 112 20.07 -15.07 8.67
CA ILE A 112 19.18 -14.16 9.40
C ILE A 112 18.83 -12.91 8.57
N GLU A 113 19.56 -12.62 7.49
CA GLU A 113 19.28 -11.52 6.55
C GLU A 113 18.05 -11.79 5.64
N LEU A 114 16.91 -12.13 6.25
CA LEU A 114 15.66 -12.50 5.58
C LEU A 114 15.16 -11.41 4.63
N SER A 115 15.25 -10.15 5.05
CA SER A 115 14.78 -9.00 4.27
C SER A 115 15.64 -8.78 3.02
N LYS A 116 16.96 -8.96 3.13
CA LYS A 116 17.90 -8.89 2.00
C LYS A 116 17.71 -10.05 1.03
N GLN A 117 17.54 -11.27 1.54
CA GLN A 117 17.23 -12.44 0.73
C GLN A 117 15.89 -12.28 -0.01
N ALA A 118 14.87 -11.72 0.66
CA ALA A 118 13.59 -11.38 0.05
C ALA A 118 13.75 -10.37 -1.10
N GLN A 119 14.60 -9.35 -0.94
CA GLN A 119 14.92 -8.39 -2.00
C GLN A 119 15.68 -9.00 -3.18
N LEU A 120 16.64 -9.89 -2.93
CA LEU A 120 17.37 -10.59 -4.00
C LEU A 120 16.43 -11.50 -4.80
N ARG A 121 15.50 -12.21 -4.13
CA ARG A 121 14.43 -12.96 -4.80
C ARG A 121 13.41 -12.06 -5.52
N ARG A 122 13.28 -10.79 -5.11
CA ARG A 122 12.33 -9.81 -5.68
C ARG A 122 12.59 -9.48 -7.15
N ARG A 123 13.78 -9.76 -7.71
CA ARG A 123 14.07 -9.58 -9.16
C ARG A 123 13.11 -10.38 -10.06
N ARG A 124 12.48 -11.46 -9.58
CA ARG A 124 11.51 -12.26 -10.34
C ARG A 124 10.04 -11.85 -10.11
N PHE A 125 9.73 -11.22 -8.96
CA PHE A 125 8.35 -10.95 -8.51
C PHE A 125 7.92 -9.48 -8.69
N ARG A 126 8.28 -8.84 -9.82
CA ARG A 126 7.80 -7.49 -10.18
C ARG A 126 6.26 -7.39 -10.22
N THR A 127 5.58 -8.52 -10.43
CA THR A 127 4.15 -8.60 -10.72
C THR A 127 3.25 -8.33 -9.51
N TYR A 128 3.58 -8.82 -8.30
CA TYR A 128 2.65 -8.73 -7.16
C TYR A 128 2.47 -7.31 -6.63
N GLY A 129 3.54 -6.49 -6.67
CA GLY A 129 3.51 -5.09 -6.25
C GLY A 129 2.74 -4.15 -7.20
N GLN A 130 2.28 -4.66 -8.34
CA GLN A 130 1.51 -3.94 -9.36
C GLN A 130 0.03 -4.34 -9.39
N VAL A 131 -0.35 -5.50 -8.83
CA VAL A 131 -1.74 -6.00 -8.86
C VAL A 131 -2.70 -5.03 -8.17
N ILE A 132 -2.37 -4.55 -6.98
CA ILE A 132 -3.25 -3.65 -6.21
C ILE A 132 -3.45 -2.29 -6.92
N PRO A 133 -2.40 -1.61 -7.43
CA PRO A 133 -2.60 -0.45 -8.30
C PRO A 133 -3.42 -0.73 -9.55
N CYS A 134 -3.22 -1.89 -10.21
CA CYS A 134 -4.02 -2.30 -11.37
C CYS A 134 -5.50 -2.48 -11.02
N LEU A 135 -5.82 -3.00 -9.83
CA LEU A 135 -7.17 -3.11 -9.32
C LEU A 135 -7.84 -1.72 -9.25
N TYR A 136 -7.20 -0.74 -8.60
CA TYR A 136 -7.74 0.62 -8.50
C TYR A 136 -7.86 1.29 -9.88
N ALA A 137 -6.88 1.09 -10.77
CA ALA A 137 -6.93 1.62 -12.12
C ALA A 137 -8.07 1.01 -12.95
N SER A 138 -8.31 -0.29 -12.84
CA SER A 138 -9.41 -0.97 -13.53
C SER A 138 -10.78 -0.46 -13.08
N ALA A 139 -10.96 -0.25 -11.77
CA ALA A 139 -12.18 0.31 -11.21
C ALA A 139 -12.37 1.78 -11.65
N LEU A 140 -11.31 2.59 -11.64
CA LEU A 140 -11.34 3.96 -12.15
C LEU A 140 -11.82 4.00 -13.61
N ILE A 141 -11.25 3.16 -14.47
CA ILE A 141 -11.66 3.06 -15.88
C ILE A 141 -13.12 2.65 -15.97
N GLY A 142 -13.57 1.66 -15.19
CA GLY A 142 -14.97 1.23 -15.14
C GLY A 142 -15.93 2.36 -14.79
N PHE A 143 -15.60 3.15 -13.76
CA PHE A 143 -16.41 4.31 -13.36
C PHE A 143 -16.41 5.44 -14.39
N LEU A 144 -15.27 5.68 -15.06
CA LEU A 144 -15.20 6.66 -16.15
C LEU A 144 -16.03 6.22 -17.36
N ILE A 145 -16.01 4.94 -17.73
CA ILE A 145 -16.86 4.38 -18.78
C ILE A 145 -18.34 4.51 -18.40
N ALA A 146 -18.71 4.23 -17.16
CA ALA A 146 -20.08 4.40 -16.70
C ALA A 146 -20.53 5.86 -16.77
N ALA A 147 -19.67 6.80 -16.38
CA ALA A 147 -19.94 8.24 -16.46
C ALA A 147 -20.13 8.70 -17.92
N THR A 148 -19.25 8.30 -18.84
CA THR A 148 -19.37 8.67 -20.26
C THR A 148 -20.59 8.03 -20.92
N TRP A 149 -20.88 6.76 -20.62
CA TRP A 149 -22.08 6.08 -21.09
C TRP A 149 -23.35 6.80 -20.64
N THR A 150 -23.40 7.19 -19.36
CA THR A 150 -24.55 7.92 -18.80
C THR A 150 -24.73 9.29 -19.46
N LEU A 151 -23.64 9.99 -19.79
CA LEU A 151 -23.70 11.25 -20.52
C LEU A 151 -24.19 11.08 -21.96
N LEU A 152 -23.80 9.99 -22.63
CA LEU A 152 -24.21 9.72 -24.02
C LEU A 152 -25.67 9.26 -24.14
N THR A 153 -26.21 8.59 -23.11
CA THR A 153 -27.55 8.00 -23.13
C THR A 153 -28.58 8.78 -22.32
N GLY A 154 -28.13 9.62 -21.38
CA GLY A 154 -28.96 10.39 -20.46
C GLY A 154 -29.14 11.87 -20.82
N LEU A 155 -28.52 12.34 -21.92
CA LEU A 155 -28.84 13.62 -22.56
C LEU A 155 -29.93 13.45 -23.62
#